data_AF-A0A0N4VYQ2-F1
#
_entry.id   AF-A0A0N4VYQ2-F1
#
_cell.length_a   1.000
_cell.length_b   1.000
_cell.length_c   1.000
_cell.angle_alpha   90.00
_cell.angle_beta   90.00
_cell.angle_gamma   90.00
#
_symmetry.space_group_name_H-M   'P 1'
#
loop_
_entity.id
_entity.type
_entity.pdbx_description
1 polymer ?
#
loop_
_entity_poly.entity_id
_entity_poly.type
_entity_poly.pdbx_seq_one_letter_code
_entity_poly.pdbx_strand_id
1 'polypeptide(L)'
;LVFRGESGAGKTENTKKIIEYILECCGCTAKEQSQEPSNGKLQNGYTTHGSTVGRDVISAGVLLEAFGNARTTHNNNSSRFGKFIRIEFNEHGKLQSAQIECYLLEKSRVVNQDAGNRNFHVFYQLLSKAFPDEMRQKLLLTQTADRYKFLNQGNVCVDREIDDVANGLLTDV
;
A
#
# COMPACT_ATOMS: atom_id res chain seq x y z
N LEU A 1 6.58 18.59 4.37
CA LEU A 1 7.39 17.76 5.30
C LEU A 1 8.31 16.85 4.49
N VAL A 2 9.53 16.60 4.96
CA VAL A 2 10.49 15.71 4.27
C VAL A 2 11.02 14.68 5.26
N PHE A 3 10.83 13.41 4.96
CA PHE A 3 11.36 12.31 5.75
C PHE A 3 12.64 11.76 5.10
N ARG A 4 13.75 11.79 5.84
CA ARG A 4 15.03 11.20 5.42
C ARG A 4 15.38 10.03 6.33
N GLY A 5 16.05 9.04 5.76
CA GLY A 5 16.49 7.85 6.49
C GLY A 5 16.74 6.67 5.57
N GLU A 6 17.49 5.69 6.06
CA GLU A 6 17.81 4.45 5.36
C GLU A 6 16.57 3.57 5.15
N SER A 7 16.71 2.47 4.40
CA SER A 7 15.62 1.50 4.27
C SER A 7 15.27 0.93 5.65
N GLY A 8 13.98 0.84 5.97
CA GLY A 8 13.52 0.39 7.29
C GLY A 8 13.42 1.48 8.36
N ALA A 9 13.89 2.71 8.12
CA ALA A 9 13.82 3.80 9.11
C ALA A 9 12.41 4.36 9.41
N GLY A 10 11.34 3.71 8.91
CA GLY A 10 9.96 4.12 9.20
C GLY A 10 9.42 5.31 8.40
N LYS A 11 10.08 5.73 7.30
CA LYS A 11 9.65 6.88 6.48
C LYS A 11 8.19 6.79 6.03
N THR A 12 7.79 5.62 5.51
CA THR A 12 6.43 5.38 5.01
C THR A 12 5.43 5.44 6.16
N GLU A 13 5.67 4.69 7.24
CA GLU A 13 4.85 4.67 8.46
C GLU A 13 4.66 6.05 9.10
N ASN A 14 5.73 6.85 9.17
CA ASN A 14 5.63 8.23 9.67
C ASN A 14 4.79 9.12 8.75
N THR A 15 4.86 8.90 7.43
CA THR A 15 4.02 9.61 6.47
C THR A 15 2.54 9.26 6.68
N LYS A 16 2.22 8.00 6.98
CA LYS A 16 0.83 7.54 7.26
C LYS A 16 0.21 8.31 8.42
N LYS A 17 0.91 8.28 9.56
CA LYS A 17 0.46 8.91 10.81
C LYS A 17 0.29 10.42 10.68
N ILE A 18 1.16 11.09 9.94
CA ILE A 18 1.01 12.53 9.70
C ILE A 18 -0.21 12.82 8.83
N ILE A 19 -0.47 12.00 7.80
CA ILE A 19 -1.67 12.15 6.98
C ILE A 19 -2.92 11.94 7.83
N GLU A 20 -2.98 10.86 8.62
CA GLU A 20 -4.09 10.61 9.55
C GLU A 20 -4.34 11.78 10.49
N TYR A 21 -3.28 12.31 11.11
CA TYR A 21 -3.37 13.47 12.01
C TYR A 21 -3.91 14.72 11.29
N ILE A 22 -3.42 14.99 10.07
CA ILE A 22 -3.92 16.10 9.25
C ILE A 22 -5.42 15.92 8.95
N LEU A 23 -5.83 14.72 8.54
CA LEU A 23 -7.24 14.42 8.25
C LEU A 23 -8.12 14.58 9.49
N GLU A 24 -7.62 14.19 10.66
CA GLU A 24 -8.29 14.40 11.94
C GLU A 24 -8.44 15.89 12.29
N CYS A 25 -7.37 16.69 12.14
CA CYS A 25 -7.43 18.14 12.38
C CYS A 25 -8.39 18.87 11.44
N CYS A 26 -8.54 18.42 10.19
CA CYS A 26 -9.45 19.04 9.22
C CYS A 26 -10.94 18.77 9.48
N GLY A 27 -11.28 18.07 10.57
CA GLY A 27 -12.66 17.72 10.87
C GLY A 27 -13.24 16.70 9.89
N CYS A 28 -12.40 16.00 9.12
CA CYS A 28 -12.82 14.80 8.41
C CYS A 28 -13.20 13.67 9.39
N THR A 29 -13.01 13.87 10.69
CA THR A 29 -13.45 12.99 11.78
C THR A 29 -14.81 13.36 12.37
N ALA A 30 -15.39 14.51 11.96
CA ALA A 30 -16.68 14.94 12.47
C ALA A 30 -17.78 14.02 11.93
N LYS A 31 -18.23 13.11 12.80
CA LYS A 31 -19.48 12.37 12.68
C LYS A 31 -20.60 13.37 12.32
N GLU A 32 -21.11 13.31 11.10
CA GLU A 32 -22.52 13.65 10.91
C GLU A 32 -23.31 12.68 11.79
N GLN A 33 -24.03 13.24 12.76
CA GLN A 33 -24.86 12.51 13.69
C GLN A 33 -25.99 11.82 12.92
N SER A 34 -25.79 10.57 12.52
CA SER A 34 -26.87 9.58 12.39
C SER A 34 -26.31 8.17 12.20
N GLN A 35 -26.44 7.40 13.28
CA GLN A 35 -26.59 5.95 13.32
C GLN A 35 -25.37 5.04 13.10
N GLU A 36 -25.20 4.19 14.13
CA GLU A 36 -24.44 2.94 14.22
C GLU A 36 -22.89 2.99 14.34
N PRO A 37 -22.32 2.38 15.40
CA PRO A 37 -20.88 2.24 15.56
C PRO A 37 -20.42 1.04 14.72
N SER A 38 -20.18 1.26 13.43
CA SER A 38 -19.35 0.29 12.70
C SER A 38 -17.91 0.49 13.17
N ASN A 39 -17.41 -0.49 13.93
CA ASN A 39 -16.01 -0.69 14.27
C ASN A 39 -15.10 -0.08 13.20
N GLY A 40 -14.39 1.00 13.54
CA GLY A 40 -13.32 1.53 12.70
C GLY A 40 -12.30 0.41 12.51
N LYS A 41 -12.44 -0.35 11.41
CA LYS A 41 -11.53 -1.43 11.07
C LYS A 41 -10.17 -0.77 10.84
N LEU A 42 -9.22 -1.07 11.71
CA LEU A 42 -7.81 -0.79 11.49
C LEU A 42 -7.40 -1.50 10.20
N GLN A 43 -7.12 -0.73 9.15
CA GLN A 43 -6.61 -1.26 7.88
C GLN A 43 -5.16 -0.80 7.74
N ASN A 44 -4.21 -1.69 8.00
CA ASN A 44 -2.76 -1.49 7.86
C ASN A 44 -2.18 -0.17 8.43
N GLY A 45 -2.67 0.24 9.61
CA GLY A 45 -2.16 1.41 10.34
C GLY A 45 -2.90 2.71 10.03
N TYR A 46 -3.71 2.75 8.96
CA TYR A 46 -4.56 3.88 8.63
C TYR A 46 -5.96 3.74 9.22
N THR A 47 -6.48 4.82 9.80
CA THR A 47 -7.86 4.93 10.27
C THR A 47 -8.76 5.55 9.20
N THR A 48 -9.84 4.86 8.82
CA THR A 48 -10.79 5.34 7.80
C THR A 48 -11.60 6.53 8.34
N HIS A 49 -11.29 7.75 7.88
CA HIS A 49 -11.94 8.99 8.33
C HIS A 49 -12.68 9.73 7.19
N GLY A 50 -13.78 10.39 7.53
CA GLY A 50 -14.78 11.00 6.64
C GLY A 50 -14.38 12.30 5.92
N SER A 51 -13.86 12.15 4.70
CA SER A 51 -14.15 12.96 3.51
C SER A 51 -13.73 12.09 2.31
N THR A 52 -14.36 12.23 1.13
CA THR A 52 -14.01 11.38 -0.02
C THR A 52 -12.51 11.49 -0.35
N VAL A 53 -11.98 12.71 -0.38
CA VAL A 53 -10.55 12.97 -0.66
C VAL A 53 -9.62 12.34 0.37
N GLY A 54 -9.94 12.43 1.67
CA GLY A 54 -9.12 11.82 2.72
C GLY A 54 -9.06 10.30 2.61
N ARG A 55 -10.20 9.67 2.33
CA ARG A 55 -10.28 8.22 2.08
C ARG A 55 -9.50 7.83 0.83
N ASP A 56 -9.63 8.61 -0.25
CA ASP A 56 -8.94 8.33 -1.52
C ASP A 56 -7.42 8.39 -1.36
N VAL A 57 -6.89 9.34 -0.57
CA VAL A 57 -5.45 9.43 -0.28
C VAL A 57 -4.95 8.20 0.48
N ILE A 58 -5.72 7.72 1.46
CA ILE A 58 -5.40 6.52 2.24
C ILE A 58 -5.42 5.29 1.33
N SER A 59 -6.50 5.09 0.56
CA SER A 59 -6.66 3.96 -0.36
C SER A 59 -5.59 3.95 -1.45
N ALA A 60 -5.26 5.12 -2.01
CA ALA A 60 -4.15 5.25 -2.96
C ALA A 60 -2.81 4.87 -2.33
N GLY A 61 -2.61 5.17 -1.04
CA GLY A 61 -1.45 4.72 -0.27
C GLY A 61 -1.32 3.19 -0.27
N VAL A 62 -2.40 2.48 0.06
CA VAL A 62 -2.44 1.00 0.08
C VAL A 62 -2.11 0.42 -1.30
N LEU A 63 -2.72 0.97 -2.36
CA LEU A 63 -2.46 0.53 -3.72
C LEU A 63 -1.00 0.76 -4.12
N LEU A 64 -0.44 1.92 -3.80
CA LEU A 64 0.95 2.24 -4.09
C LEU A 64 1.94 1.34 -3.36
N GLU A 65 1.61 0.89 -2.14
CA GLU A 65 2.44 -0.10 -1.44
C GLU A 65 2.42 -1.46 -2.13
N ALA A 66 1.25 -1.93 -2.59
CA ALA A 66 1.17 -3.18 -3.33
C ALA A 66 2.00 -3.15 -4.62
N PHE A 67 1.92 -2.06 -5.39
CA PHE A 67 2.60 -1.92 -6.68
C PHE A 67 4.07 -1.48 -6.58
N GLY A 68 4.43 -0.76 -5.52
CA GLY A 68 5.72 -0.07 -5.41
C GLY A 68 6.63 -0.56 -4.29
N ASN A 69 6.11 -1.36 -3.34
CA ASN A 69 6.93 -1.96 -2.29
C ASN A 69 7.27 -3.42 -2.60
N ALA A 70 8.40 -3.85 -2.07
CA ALA A 70 8.88 -5.22 -2.18
C ALA A 70 9.66 -5.63 -0.92
N ARG A 71 9.77 -6.94 -0.72
CA ARG A 71 10.62 -7.51 0.32
C ARG A 71 12.09 -7.53 -0.10
N THR A 72 12.94 -7.08 0.81
CA THR A 72 14.41 -7.12 0.74
C THR A 72 14.95 -7.90 1.93
N THR A 73 16.26 -8.14 2.01
CA THR A 73 16.90 -8.82 3.16
C THR A 73 16.77 -8.07 4.48
N HIS A 74 16.56 -6.76 4.45
CA HIS A 74 16.57 -5.90 5.63
C HIS A 74 15.22 -5.25 5.94
N ASN A 75 14.26 -5.36 5.01
CA ASN A 75 12.96 -4.71 5.13
C ASN A 75 11.93 -5.45 4.27
N ASN A 76 10.88 -5.95 4.90
CA ASN A 76 9.83 -6.73 4.25
C ASN A 76 8.84 -5.87 3.44
N ASN A 77 8.77 -4.58 3.71
CA ASN A 77 7.88 -3.62 3.02
C ASN A 77 8.70 -2.42 2.52
N SER A 78 9.78 -2.68 1.76
CA SER A 78 10.66 -1.63 1.26
C SER A 78 10.03 -0.93 0.06
N SER A 79 9.72 0.37 0.20
CA SER A 79 9.36 1.20 -0.96
C SER A 79 10.51 1.30 -1.96
N ARG A 80 10.23 0.97 -3.22
CA ARG A 80 11.19 0.99 -4.34
C ARG A 80 10.83 2.06 -5.37
N PHE A 81 10.19 3.13 -4.89
CA PHE A 81 9.84 4.34 -5.61
C PHE A 81 9.86 5.52 -4.63
N GLY A 82 10.06 6.72 -5.15
CA GLY A 82 9.85 7.97 -4.43
C GLY A 82 8.39 8.41 -4.51
N LYS A 83 7.88 9.04 -3.45
CA LYS A 83 6.51 9.54 -3.37
C LYS A 83 6.52 10.98 -2.87
N PHE A 84 5.86 11.87 -3.60
CA PHE A 84 5.56 13.24 -3.17
C PHE A 84 4.06 13.37 -3.03
N ILE A 85 3.59 13.81 -1.86
CA ILE A 85 2.17 14.00 -1.58
C ILE A 85 1.96 15.49 -1.34
N ARG A 86 1.14 16.10 -2.17
CA ARG A 86 0.64 17.47 -2.02
C ARG A 86 -0.77 17.39 -1.46
N ILE A 87 -1.01 18.10 -0.36
CA ILE A 87 -2.32 18.21 0.29
C ILE A 87 -2.67 19.69 0.30
N GLU A 88 -3.84 20.05 -0.23
CA GLU A 88 -4.29 21.43 -0.33
C GLU A 88 -5.50 21.65 0.58
N PHE A 89 -5.49 22.78 1.28
CA PHE A 89 -6.55 23.19 2.19
C PHE A 89 -7.18 24.48 1.66
N ASN A 90 -8.48 24.64 1.92
CA ASN A 90 -9.15 25.90 1.64
C ASN A 90 -8.86 26.95 2.74
N GLU A 91 -9.37 28.16 2.55
CA GLU A 91 -9.22 29.29 3.49
C GLU A 91 -9.81 29.00 4.89
N HIS A 92 -10.69 27.99 5.01
CA HIS A 92 -11.28 27.54 6.28
C HIS A 92 -10.52 26.37 6.91
N GLY A 93 -9.36 25.97 6.38
CA GLY A 93 -8.55 24.86 6.90
C GLY A 93 -9.12 23.47 6.63
N LYS A 94 -10.13 23.34 5.75
CA LYS A 94 -10.66 22.03 5.33
C LYS A 94 -9.85 21.48 4.16
N LEU A 95 -9.71 20.15 4.14
CA LEU A 95 -9.10 19.43 3.02
C LEU A 95 -9.89 19.72 1.73
N GLN A 96 -9.21 20.26 0.73
CA GLN A 96 -9.79 20.62 -0.57
C GLN A 96 -9.37 19.64 -1.66
N SER A 97 -8.08 19.32 -1.74
CA SER A 97 -7.53 18.44 -2.78
C SER A 97 -6.29 17.69 -2.25
N ALA A 98 -5.95 16.59 -2.92
CA ALA A 98 -4.69 15.90 -2.69
C ALA A 98 -4.16 15.31 -3.99
N GLN A 99 -2.84 15.35 -4.17
CA GLN A 99 -2.15 14.82 -5.33
C GLN A 99 -0.96 13.97 -4.88
N ILE A 100 -0.80 12.79 -5.47
CA ILE A 100 0.34 11.92 -5.23
C ILE A 100 1.14 11.79 -6.52
N GLU A 101 2.39 12.19 -6.47
CA GLU A 101 3.35 12.04 -7.57
C GLU A 101 4.37 10.96 -7.22
N CYS A 102 4.52 9.99 -8.12
CA CYS A 102 5.43 8.87 -7.96
C CYS A 102 6.66 9.05 -8.84
N TYR A 103 7.83 8.76 -8.27
CA TYR A 103 9.13 9.01 -8.89
C TYR A 103 9.96 7.73 -8.90
N LEU A 104 10.69 7.49 -9.99
CA LEU A 104 11.79 6.51 -10.05
C LEU A 104 11.44 5.12 -9.49
N LEU A 105 10.36 4.51 -9.99
CA LEU A 105 10.09 3.10 -9.71
C LEU A 105 11.27 2.24 -10.17
N GLU A 106 11.73 1.33 -9.32
CA GLU A 106 12.80 0.36 -9.63
C GLU A 106 12.32 -0.72 -10.62
N LYS A 107 12.15 -0.33 -11.89
CA LYS A 107 11.61 -1.20 -12.96
C LYS A 107 12.43 -2.48 -13.16
N SER A 108 13.74 -2.42 -12.92
CA SER A 108 14.65 -3.59 -13.04
C SER A 108 14.24 -4.74 -12.13
N ARG A 109 13.61 -4.45 -10.98
CA ARG A 109 13.12 -5.47 -10.03
C ARG A 109 12.12 -6.43 -10.65
N VAL A 110 11.39 -6.01 -11.69
CA VAL A 110 10.39 -6.88 -12.33
C VAL A 110 11.06 -8.10 -12.96
N VAL A 111 12.25 -7.95 -13.55
CA VAL A 111 12.89 -8.99 -14.36
C VAL A 111 14.03 -9.72 -13.65
N ASN A 112 14.54 -9.14 -12.56
CA ASN A 112 15.62 -9.72 -11.76
C ASN A 112 15.51 -9.30 -10.29
N GLN A 113 15.73 -10.23 -9.37
CA GLN A 113 15.84 -9.95 -7.94
C GLN A 113 17.06 -10.66 -7.36
N ASP A 114 17.79 -9.96 -6.49
CA ASP A 114 18.90 -10.57 -5.75
C ASP A 114 18.41 -11.68 -4.82
N ALA A 115 19.31 -12.59 -4.47
CA ALA A 115 18.99 -13.68 -3.54
C ALA A 115 18.38 -13.14 -2.23
N GLY A 116 17.29 -13.77 -1.79
CA GLY A 116 16.51 -13.36 -0.65
C GLY A 116 15.47 -12.27 -0.96
N ASN A 117 15.55 -11.54 -2.08
CA ASN A 117 14.58 -10.49 -2.38
C ASN A 117 13.31 -11.06 -3.04
N ARG A 118 12.19 -10.34 -2.92
CA ARG A 118 10.99 -10.60 -3.73
C ARG A 118 10.81 -9.54 -4.81
N ASN A 119 9.96 -9.88 -5.78
CA ASN A 119 9.35 -8.91 -6.67
C ASN A 119 8.30 -8.06 -5.90
N PHE A 120 7.62 -7.13 -6.57
CA PHE A 120 6.57 -6.30 -5.97
C PHE A 120 5.43 -7.13 -5.38
N HIS A 121 4.85 -6.65 -4.26
CA HIS A 121 3.84 -7.41 -3.51
C HIS A 121 2.61 -7.75 -4.34
N VAL A 122 2.17 -6.86 -5.24
CA VAL A 122 0.99 -7.04 -6.09
C VAL A 122 1.00 -8.38 -6.84
N PHE A 123 2.15 -8.85 -7.31
CA PHE A 123 2.22 -10.12 -8.04
C PHE A 123 1.85 -11.32 -7.17
N TYR A 124 2.29 -11.32 -5.91
CA TYR A 124 2.01 -12.41 -4.98
C TYR A 124 0.59 -12.31 -4.42
N GLN A 125 0.10 -11.08 -4.20
CA GLN A 125 -1.29 -10.83 -3.83
C GLN A 125 -2.25 -11.33 -4.93
N LEU A 126 -1.97 -11.07 -6.21
CA LEU A 126 -2.75 -11.56 -7.35
C LEU A 126 -2.77 -13.09 -7.47
N LEU A 127 -1.68 -13.77 -7.08
CA LEU A 127 -1.61 -15.23 -7.05
C LEU A 127 -2.25 -15.84 -5.78
N SER A 128 -2.56 -15.00 -4.79
CA SER A 128 -3.14 -15.43 -3.53
C SER A 128 -4.67 -15.61 -3.63
N LYS A 129 -5.26 -16.11 -2.55
CA LYS A 129 -6.72 -16.25 -2.40
C LYS A 129 -7.45 -14.94 -2.12
N ALA A 130 -6.75 -13.80 -2.14
CA ALA A 130 -7.39 -12.48 -2.01
C ALA A 130 -8.36 -12.20 -3.15
N PHE A 131 -8.05 -12.67 -4.36
CA PHE A 131 -8.87 -12.43 -5.56
C PHE A 131 -9.66 -13.69 -5.95
N PRO A 132 -10.85 -13.53 -6.58
CA PRO A 132 -11.67 -14.65 -7.02
C PRO A 132 -10.92 -15.62 -7.94
N ASP A 133 -11.13 -16.91 -7.73
CA ASP A 133 -10.50 -17.97 -8.51
C ASP A 133 -10.83 -17.86 -10.01
N GLU A 134 -12.06 -17.45 -10.35
CA GLU A 134 -12.47 -17.20 -11.74
C GLU A 134 -11.63 -16.13 -12.43
N MET A 135 -11.27 -15.06 -11.69
CA MET A 135 -10.41 -14.00 -12.22
C MET A 135 -9.02 -14.54 -12.49
N ARG A 136 -8.45 -15.30 -11.54
CA ARG A 136 -7.14 -15.92 -11.72
C ARG A 136 -7.13 -16.91 -12.89
N GLN A 137 -8.19 -17.68 -13.07
CA GLN A 137 -8.33 -18.58 -14.22
C GLN A 137 -8.39 -17.81 -15.55
N LYS A 138 -9.19 -16.75 -15.64
CA LYS A 138 -9.28 -15.89 -16.85
C LYS A 138 -7.94 -15.24 -17.20
N LEU A 139 -7.15 -14.88 -16.20
CA LEU A 139 -5.83 -14.26 -16.35
C LEU A 139 -4.68 -15.28 -16.49
N LEU A 140 -4.99 -16.59 -16.49
CA LEU A 140 -4.01 -17.69 -16.55
C LEU A 140 -3.01 -17.68 -15.37
N LEU A 141 -3.46 -17.20 -14.21
CA LEU A 141 -2.72 -17.07 -12.96
C LEU A 141 -3.01 -18.24 -12.01
N THR A 142 -2.96 -19.48 -12.51
CA THR A 142 -3.37 -20.68 -11.75
C THR A 142 -2.22 -21.35 -10.99
N GLN A 143 -0.98 -21.06 -11.35
CA GLN A 143 0.20 -21.67 -10.75
C GLN A 143 0.66 -20.90 -9.50
N THR A 144 1.49 -21.55 -8.68
CA THR A 144 2.18 -20.93 -7.55
C THR A 144 3.33 -20.03 -8.01
N ALA A 145 3.75 -19.07 -7.18
CA ALA A 145 4.76 -18.06 -7.53
C ALA A 145 6.10 -18.66 -8.00
N ASP A 146 6.50 -19.83 -7.50
CA ASP A 146 7.72 -20.56 -7.90
C ASP A 146 7.73 -20.99 -9.37
N ARG A 147 6.56 -21.04 -10.02
CA ARG A 147 6.43 -21.43 -11.43
C ARG A 147 6.59 -20.26 -12.40
N TYR A 148 6.60 -19.03 -11.90
CA TYR A 148 6.82 -17.84 -12.74
C TYR A 148 8.26 -17.39 -12.63
N LYS A 149 8.95 -17.37 -13.78
CA LYS A 149 10.38 -16.99 -13.89
C LYS A 149 10.73 -15.68 -13.17
N PHE A 150 9.84 -14.70 -13.19
CA PHE A 150 10.11 -13.38 -12.60
C PHE A 150 9.72 -13.26 -11.12
N LEU A 151 9.17 -14.31 -10.51
CA LEU A 151 8.80 -14.34 -9.10
C LEU A 151 9.67 -15.30 -8.27
N ASN A 152 10.46 -16.15 -8.93
CA ASN A 152 11.23 -17.22 -8.29
C ASN A 152 12.75 -16.97 -8.22
N GLN A 153 13.29 -15.95 -8.89
CA GLN A 153 14.74 -15.70 -8.98
C GLN A 153 15.39 -15.39 -7.62
N GLY A 154 14.68 -14.67 -6.76
CA GLY A 154 15.16 -14.35 -5.42
C GLY A 154 15.05 -15.49 -4.41
N ASN A 155 14.53 -16.67 -4.80
CA ASN A 155 14.30 -17.84 -3.94
C ASN A 155 13.39 -17.58 -2.71
N VAL A 156 12.51 -16.58 -2.79
CA VAL A 156 11.51 -16.29 -1.76
C VAL A 156 10.15 -16.19 -2.42
N CYS A 157 9.47 -17.32 -2.59
CA CYS A 157 8.14 -17.36 -3.19
C CYS A 157 7.00 -17.23 -2.16
N VAL A 158 7.27 -17.63 -0.92
CA VAL A 158 6.38 -17.52 0.24
C VAL A 158 7.20 -16.95 1.38
N ASP A 159 6.71 -15.91 2.04
CA ASP A 159 7.37 -15.27 3.17
C ASP A 159 6.42 -15.33 4.38
N ARG A 160 6.91 -15.77 5.54
CA ARG A 160 6.08 -15.97 6.75
C ARG A 160 5.71 -14.64 7.41
N GLU A 161 6.45 -13.58 7.12
CA GLU A 161 6.24 -12.26 7.70
C GLU A 161 5.33 -11.38 6.83
N ILE A 162 4.86 -11.89 5.69
CA ILE A 162 4.01 -11.17 4.74
C ILE A 162 2.76 -12.00 4.45
N ASP A 163 1.60 -11.48 4.85
CA ASP A 163 0.30 -12.07 4.50
C ASP A 163 -0.19 -11.51 3.16
N ASP A 164 0.15 -12.18 2.06
CA ASP A 164 -0.25 -11.77 0.72
C ASP A 164 -1.78 -11.85 0.51
N VAL A 165 -2.50 -12.70 1.26
CA VAL A 165 -3.97 -12.81 1.16
C VAL A 165 -4.62 -11.62 1.86
N ALA A 166 -4.26 -11.38 3.12
CA ALA A 166 -4.81 -10.27 3.88
C ALA A 166 -4.51 -8.94 3.20
N ASN A 167 -3.26 -8.74 2.73
CA ASN A 167 -2.87 -7.52 2.04
C ASN A 167 -3.59 -7.33 0.69
N GLY A 168 -3.78 -8.41 -0.08
CA GLY A 168 -4.52 -8.34 -1.35
C GLY A 168 -5.98 -7.91 -1.16
N LEU A 169 -6.65 -8.39 -0.10
CA LEU A 169 -8.02 -7.98 0.23
C LEU A 169 -8.13 -6.48 0.57
N LEU A 170 -7.04 -5.82 0.94
CA LEU A 170 -7.05 -4.38 1.22
C LEU A 170 -6.88 -3.55 -0.06
N THR A 171 -6.38 -4.16 -1.13
CA THR A 171 -6.23 -3.52 -2.44
C THR A 171 -7.47 -3.62 -3.32
N ASP A 172 -8.39 -4.54 -2.97
CA ASP A 172 -9.71 -4.70 -3.58
C ASP A 172 -10.69 -3.73 -2.89
N VAL A 173 -10.57 -2.43 -3.24
CA VAL A 173 -11.37 -1.31 -2.68
C VAL A 173 -12.55 -0.99 -3.58
#